data_AF-A0A645IWZ8-F1
#
_entry.id   AF-A0A645IWZ8-F1
#
_cell.length_a   1.000
_cell.length_b   1.000
_cell.length_c   1.000
_cell.angle_alpha   90.00
_cell.angle_beta   90.00
_cell.angle_gamma   90.00
#
_symmetry.space_group_name_H-M   'P 1'
#
loop_
_entity.id
_entity.type
_entity.pdbx_description
1 polymer ?
#
loop_
_entity_poly.entity_id
_entity_poly.type
_entity_poly.pdbx_seq_one_letter_code
_entity_poly.pdbx_strand_id
1 'polypeptide(L)'
;MIPGMGKALKDVEIDDNAFKGIEAIIHSMTPAERENPSLLNGSRKQRIAKGSGTSIVEVNRLLKQFDQTGKMMRMATMQQGKLKAGKKR
;
A
#
# COMPACT_ATOMS: atom_id res chain seq x y z
N MET A 1 -9.13 -17.15 0.90
CA MET A 1 -7.88 -17.41 0.15
C MET A 1 -8.17 -17.17 -1.33
N ILE A 2 -7.37 -16.36 -2.03
CA ILE A 2 -7.56 -16.07 -3.45
C ILE A 2 -7.03 -17.27 -4.27
N PRO A 3 -7.88 -18.01 -5.01
CA PRO A 3 -7.42 -19.08 -5.88
C PRO A 3 -6.51 -18.54 -6.98
N GLY A 4 -5.36 -19.19 -7.21
CA GLY A 4 -4.39 -18.79 -8.25
C GLY A 4 -3.16 -18.02 -7.75
N MET A 5 -3.21 -17.43 -6.55
CA MET A 5 -2.06 -16.69 -5.99
C MET A 5 -0.99 -17.61 -5.37
N GLY A 6 -1.35 -18.85 -5.00
CA GLY A 6 -0.43 -19.81 -4.38
C GLY A 6 0.65 -20.36 -5.32
N LYS A 7 0.49 -20.27 -6.65
CA LYS A 7 1.53 -20.65 -7.62
C LYS A 7 2.44 -19.49 -8.03
N ALA A 8 1.90 -18.26 -8.09
CA ALA A 8 2.68 -17.08 -8.46
C ALA A 8 3.62 -16.58 -7.35
N LEU A 9 3.32 -16.86 -6.08
CA LEU A 9 4.18 -16.50 -4.94
C LEU A 9 5.31 -17.51 -4.67
N LYS A 10 5.32 -18.66 -5.35
CA LYS A 10 6.27 -19.75 -5.07
C LYS A 10 7.70 -19.45 -5.57
N ASP A 11 7.80 -18.62 -6.60
CA ASP A 11 9.08 -18.21 -7.23
C ASP A 11 9.44 -16.74 -6.92
N VAL A 12 8.65 -16.07 -6.07
CA VAL A 12 9.01 -14.74 -5.58
C VAL A 12 9.81 -14.98 -4.30
N GLU A 13 11.13 -14.92 -4.40
CA GLU A 13 12.00 -14.74 -3.24
C GLU A 13 11.64 -13.39 -2.62
N ILE A 14 10.70 -13.43 -1.69
CA ILE A 14 10.36 -12.29 -0.87
C ILE A 14 11.54 -12.13 0.09
N ASP A 15 12.43 -11.19 -0.21
CA ASP A 15 13.46 -10.78 0.72
C ASP A 15 12.78 -10.24 1.99
N ASP A 16 13.02 -10.88 3.13
CA ASP A 16 12.51 -10.46 4.44
C ASP A 16 12.87 -9.00 4.77
N ASN A 17 13.94 -8.47 4.15
CA ASN A 17 14.34 -7.08 4.32
C ASN A 17 13.53 -6.10 3.48
N ALA A 18 12.85 -6.56 2.42
CA ALA A 18 12.06 -5.70 1.55
C ALA A 18 10.91 -5.00 2.29
N PHE A 19 10.40 -5.63 3.36
CA PHE A 19 9.31 -5.08 4.16
C PHE A 19 9.76 -4.28 5.37
N LYS A 20 10.96 -4.51 5.92
CA LYS A 20 11.45 -3.81 7.13
C LYS A 20 11.44 -2.29 6.97
N GLY A 21 11.85 -1.77 5.82
CA GLY A 21 11.83 -0.33 5.54
C GLY A 21 10.41 0.24 5.48
N ILE A 22 9.48 -0.53 4.90
CA ILE A 22 8.05 -0.15 4.82
C ILE A 22 7.44 -0.14 6.22
N GLU A 23 7.68 -1.19 7.01
CA GLU A 23 7.20 -1.30 8.39
C GLU A 23 7.71 -0.14 9.24
N ALA A 24 9.00 0.19 9.18
CA ALA A 24 9.58 1.33 9.91
C ALA A 24 8.89 2.66 9.56
N ILE A 25 8.61 2.90 8.27
CA ILE A 25 7.89 4.09 7.81
C ILE A 25 6.47 4.12 8.38
N ILE A 26 5.73 3.01 8.30
CA ILE A 26 4.35 2.93 8.81
C ILE A 26 4.32 3.10 10.32
N HIS A 27 5.23 2.46 11.07
CA HIS A 27 5.32 2.59 12.52
C HIS A 27 5.62 4.03 12.97
N SER A 28 6.31 4.82 12.14
CA SER A 28 6.62 6.24 12.40
C SER A 28 5.46 7.21 12.10
N MET A 29 4.36 6.70 11.52
CA MET A 29 3.11 7.47 11.33
C MET A 29 2.22 7.41 12.57
N THR A 30 1.43 8.47 12.75
CA THR A 30 0.32 8.46 13.72
C THR A 30 -0.89 7.68 13.15
N PRO A 31 -1.80 7.17 13.99
CA PRO A 31 -2.99 6.45 13.53
C PRO A 31 -3.82 7.23 12.50
N ALA A 32 -4.06 8.52 12.75
CA ALA A 32 -4.79 9.39 11.83
C ALA A 32 -4.12 9.52 10.45
N GLU A 33 -2.78 9.53 10.40
CA GLU A 33 -2.04 9.60 9.14
C GLU A 33 -2.06 8.28 8.36
N ARG A 34 -2.12 7.13 9.06
CA ARG A 34 -2.25 5.81 8.43
C ARG A 34 -3.65 5.61 7.85
N GLU A 35 -4.67 6.03 8.58
CA GLU A 35 -6.06 5.99 8.12
C GLU A 35 -6.29 6.96 6.97
N ASN A 36 -5.68 8.15 7.03
CA ASN A 36 -5.82 9.17 6.02
C ASN A 36 -4.46 9.74 5.56
N PRO A 37 -3.84 9.12 4.54
CA PRO A 37 -2.57 9.59 3.97
C PRO A 37 -2.61 11.00 3.36
N SER A 38 -3.80 11.56 3.08
CA SER A 38 -3.93 12.93 2.57
C SER A 38 -3.52 13.99 3.59
N LEU A 39 -3.47 13.64 4.88
CA LEU A 39 -2.99 14.51 5.95
C LEU A 39 -1.47 14.73 5.91
N LEU A 40 -0.72 13.93 5.15
CA LEU A 40 0.74 13.97 5.10
C LEU A 40 1.26 15.14 4.25
N ASN A 41 1.51 16.26 4.92
CA ASN A 41 2.25 17.39 4.36
C ASN A 41 3.78 17.20 4.44
N GLY A 42 4.56 18.15 3.90
CA GLY A 42 6.03 18.06 3.87
C GLY A 42 6.67 17.90 5.25
N SER A 43 6.19 18.64 6.25
CA SER A 43 6.69 18.56 7.63
C SER A 43 6.44 17.17 8.25
N ARG A 44 5.23 16.62 8.08
CA ARG A 44 4.89 15.27 8.57
C ARG A 44 5.73 14.20 7.89
N LYS A 45 5.92 14.29 6.57
CA LYS A 45 6.79 13.36 5.82
C LYS A 45 8.23 13.43 6.29
N GLN A 46 8.73 14.62 6.60
CA GLN A 46 10.09 14.79 7.14
C GLN A 46 10.23 14.19 8.55
N ARG A 47 9.22 14.35 9.41
CA ARG A 47 9.18 13.70 10.73
C ARG A 47 9.19 12.18 10.59
N ILE A 48 8.36 11.63 9.71
CA ILE A 48 8.27 10.18 9.46
C ILE A 48 9.61 9.66 8.97
N ALA A 49 10.19 10.26 7.94
CA ALA A 49 11.49 9.88 7.39
C ALA A 49 12.59 9.84 8.47
N LYS A 50 12.67 10.88 9.32
CA LYS A 50 13.60 10.90 10.45
C LYS A 50 13.31 9.81 11.49
N GLY A 51 12.05 9.55 11.80
CA GLY A 51 11.65 8.53 12.77
C GLY A 51 11.86 7.09 12.29
N SER A 52 11.75 6.85 10.98
CA SER A 52 11.93 5.53 10.36
C SER A 52 13.36 5.25 9.93
N GLY A 53 14.27 6.25 10.02
CA GLY A 53 15.63 6.13 9.49
C GLY A 53 15.68 6.07 7.96
N THR A 54 14.65 6.57 7.27
CA THR A 54 14.56 6.54 5.80
C THR A 54 14.58 7.96 5.23
N SER A 55 14.60 8.06 3.91
CA SER A 55 14.51 9.34 3.20
C SER A 55 13.05 9.79 2.96
N ILE A 56 12.86 11.09 2.75
CA ILE A 56 11.56 11.64 2.28
C ILE A 56 11.16 11.03 0.92
N VAL A 57 12.13 10.67 0.09
CA VAL A 57 11.89 10.06 -1.23
C VAL A 57 11.22 8.69 -1.07
N GLU A 58 11.72 7.87 -0.15
CA GLU A 58 11.13 6.56 0.15
C GLU A 58 9.72 6.68 0.71
N VAL A 59 9.48 7.63 1.62
CA VAL A 59 8.13 7.91 2.14
C VAL A 59 7.19 8.29 0.99
N ASN A 60 7.62 9.16 0.07
CA ASN A 60 6.80 9.54 -1.09
C ASN A 60 6.57 8.37 -2.06
N ARG A 61 7.56 7.49 -2.25
CA ARG A 61 7.42 6.30 -3.09
C ARG A 61 6.36 5.36 -2.51
N LEU A 62 6.39 5.11 -1.20
CA LEU A 62 5.40 4.30 -0.51
C LEU A 62 3.99 4.87 -0.68
N LEU A 63 3.83 6.18 -0.49
CA LEU A 63 2.52 6.84 -0.64
C LEU A 63 1.98 6.74 -2.06
N LYS A 64 2.85 6.86 -3.07
CA LYS A 64 2.45 6.67 -4.48
C LYS A 64 2.03 5.23 -4.76
N GLN A 65 2.80 4.25 -4.29
CA GLN A 65 2.47 2.83 -4.44
C GLN A 65 1.14 2.50 -3.77
N PHE A 66 0.89 3.03 -2.56
CA PHE A 66 -0.36 2.86 -1.85
C PHE A 66 -1.57 3.42 -2.63
N ASP A 67 -1.47 4.65 -3.16
CA ASP A 67 -2.53 5.25 -3.97
C ASP A 67 -2.83 4.44 -5.25
N GLN A 68 -1.77 3.96 -5.92
CA GLN A 68 -1.91 3.11 -7.11
C GLN A 68 -2.61 1.78 -6.79
N THR A 69 -2.20 1.10 -5.73
CA THR A 69 -2.84 -0.15 -5.29
C THR A 69 -4.29 0.09 -4.89
N GLY A 70 -4.59 1.20 -4.19
CA GLY A 70 -5.96 1.59 -3.84
C GLY A 70 -6.85 1.81 -5.07
N LYS A 71 -6.33 2.48 -6.11
CA LYS A 71 -7.03 2.66 -7.40
C LYS A 71 -7.32 1.33 -8.09
N MET A 72 -6.32 0.45 -8.13
CA MET A 72 -6.47 -0.89 -8.74
C MET A 72 -7.53 -1.72 -7.99
N MET A 73 -7.51 -1.71 -6.66
CA MET A 73 -8.50 -2.43 -5.84
C MET A 73 -9.92 -1.91 -6.03
N ARG A 74 -10.10 -0.58 -6.14
CA ARG A 74 -11.39 0.03 -6.47
C ARG A 74 -11.87 -0.39 -7.86
N MET A 75 -11.00 -0.34 -8.87
CA MET A 75 -11.33 -0.76 -10.24
C MET A 75 -11.72 -2.24 -10.29
N ALA A 76 -10.96 -3.12 -9.64
CA ALA A 76 -11.25 -4.54 -9.57
C ALA A 76 -12.59 -4.84 -8.87
N THR A 77 -12.89 -4.10 -7.79
CA THR A 77 -14.17 -4.22 -7.07
C THR A 77 -15.35 -3.77 -7.94
N MET A 78 -15.20 -2.65 -8.66
CA MET A 78 -16.22 -2.17 -9.61
C MET A 78 -16.43 -3.17 -10.76
N GLN A 79 -15.36 -3.77 -11.28
CA GLN A 79 -15.44 -4.75 -12.36
C GLN A 79 -16.09 -6.05 -11.89
N GLN A 80 -15.80 -6.55 -10.68
CA GLN A 80 -16.51 -7.67 -10.07
C GLN A 80 -18.00 -7.36 -9.83
N GLY A 81 -18.34 -6.14 -9.40
CA GLY A 81 -19.74 -5.71 -9.23
C GLY A 81 -20.53 -5.74 -10.54
N LYS A 82 -19.92 -5.24 -11.62
CA LYS A 82 -20.51 -5.28 -12.97
C LYS A 82 -20.67 -6.70 -13.51
N LEU A 83 -19.68 -7.58 -13.29
CA LEU A 83 -19.75 -9.00 -13.66
C LEU A 83 -20.85 -9.76 -12.91
N LYS A 84 -21.07 -9.46 -11.62
CA LYS A 84 -22.16 -10.06 -10.83
C LYS A 84 -23.55 -9.54 -11.24
N ALA A 85 -23.66 -8.28 -11.65
CA ALA A 85 -24.91 -7.69 -12.14
C ALA A 85 -25.30 -8.24 -13.54
N GLY A 86 -24.32 -8.54 -14.40
CA GLY A 86 -24.55 -9.14 -15.72
C GLY A 86 -25.00 -10.61 -15.69
N LYS A 87 -24.71 -11.35 -14.62
CA LYS A 87 -25.09 -12.77 -14.47
C LYS A 87 -26.46 -13.01 -13.81
N LYS A 88 -27.15 -11.92 -13.42
CA LYS A 88 -28.52 -11.94 -12.85
C LYS A 88 -29.61 -11.53 -13.85
N ARG A 89 -29.28 -11.44 -15.14
CA ARG A 89 -30.24 -11.18 -16.23
C ARG A 89 -30.36 -12.40 -17.11
#